data_AF-A0A2U8DV02-F1
#
_entry.id   AF-A0A2U8DV02-F1
#
_cell.length_a   1.000
_cell.length_b   1.000
_cell.length_c   1.000
_cell.angle_alpha   90.00
_cell.angle_beta   90.00
_cell.angle_gamma   90.00
#
_symmetry.space_group_name_H-M   'P 1'
#
loop_
_entity.id
_entity.type
_entity.pdbx_description
1 polymer ?
#
loop_
_entity_poly.entity_id
_entity_poly.type
_entity_poly.pdbx_seq_one_letter_code
_entity_poly.pdbx_strand_id
1 'polypeptide(L)'
;MKIYTKTGDKGTTSLVGGSRTEKSDIRVWCYGTIDETNSALGMARSHIDDKEIRDIILKIQKTLFELGAELASVGTDNYKERIKEEDINFLENTVDKMESLKPDINGFIVPGGTEESSYLDIARTDARRAERYMTELISKYDISEKLLKYVNRLSDAIYALARYIDYKDIFERVHQNVGNILDNTEKSNKNSKIEKLDRNFAEYITSHCIKKAEEIEVSMVISIVDNSGNLIMLQRMDDSLLGSIEVSMGKAYTAAAFKMDTNDLKDMAVPEGELYGIGNLKKVITFGGGYPLKIGNKLVGAIGVSGGTTEQDMLISKYGVEVFEEVVLNGVRK
;
A
#
# COMPACT_ATOMS: atom_id res chain seq x y z
N MET A 1 43.42 32.91 -4.76
CA MET A 1 42.64 34.11 -4.40
C MET A 1 42.29 34.00 -2.92
N LYS A 2 42.49 35.03 -2.08
CA LYS A 2 42.09 34.96 -0.66
C LYS A 2 40.58 35.15 -0.55
N ILE A 3 39.91 34.31 0.25
CA ILE A 3 38.45 34.35 0.42
C ILE A 3 38.01 35.60 1.22
N TYR A 4 38.76 36.00 2.25
CA TYR A 4 38.44 37.20 3.03
C TYR A 4 39.12 38.46 2.46
N THR A 5 38.36 39.56 2.37
CA THR A 5 38.84 40.86 1.87
C THR A 5 38.85 41.96 2.94
N LYS A 6 38.20 41.74 4.09
CA LYS A 6 37.99 42.70 5.20
C LYS A 6 37.19 43.96 4.85
N THR A 7 36.73 44.10 3.60
CA THR A 7 35.95 45.29 3.18
C THR A 7 34.56 45.34 3.80
N GLY A 8 34.09 44.24 4.40
CA GLY A 8 32.79 44.15 5.08
C GLY A 8 32.84 44.25 6.61
N ASP A 9 34.00 44.54 7.20
CA ASP A 9 34.19 44.56 8.67
C ASP A 9 33.44 45.73 9.33
N LYS A 10 33.12 46.78 8.55
CA LYS A 10 32.35 47.95 9.01
C LYS A 10 30.82 47.78 8.86
N GLY A 11 30.33 46.57 8.62
CA GLY A 11 28.90 46.30 8.51
C GLY A 11 28.29 46.45 7.11
N THR A 12 29.04 46.92 6.11
CA THR A 12 28.56 47.08 4.73
C THR A 12 29.01 45.94 3.81
N THR A 13 28.30 45.73 2.70
CA THR A 13 28.63 44.76 1.65
C THR A 13 28.45 45.37 0.27
N SER A 14 29.06 44.77 -0.75
CA SER A 14 28.87 45.16 -2.16
C SER A 14 27.78 44.30 -2.79
N LEU A 15 26.90 44.94 -3.55
CA LEU A 15 25.92 44.31 -4.42
C LEU A 15 26.52 44.04 -5.81
N VAL A 16 25.83 43.25 -6.61
CA VAL A 16 26.20 43.06 -8.02
C VAL A 16 26.03 44.40 -8.73
N GLY A 17 27.07 44.85 -9.44
CA GLY A 17 27.16 46.21 -9.99
C GLY A 17 28.07 47.16 -9.21
N GLY A 18 28.54 46.77 -8.02
CA GLY A 18 29.56 47.51 -7.26
C GLY A 18 29.01 48.56 -6.28
N SER A 19 27.69 48.81 -6.28
CA SER A 19 27.04 49.60 -5.24
C SER A 19 27.19 48.91 -3.87
N ARG A 20 27.14 49.69 -2.79
CA ARG A 20 27.27 49.18 -1.42
C ARG A 20 25.99 49.40 -0.63
N THR A 21 25.66 48.45 0.23
CA THR A 21 24.55 48.55 1.18
C THR A 21 24.97 48.03 2.56
N GLU A 22 24.19 48.33 3.59
CA GLU A 22 24.34 47.75 4.93
C GLU A 22 24.00 46.25 4.91
N LYS A 23 24.72 45.43 5.67
CA LYS A 23 24.44 43.99 5.78
C LYS A 23 23.07 43.70 6.41
N SER A 24 22.48 44.68 7.09
CA SER A 24 21.12 44.61 7.65
C SER A 24 20.02 45.00 6.67
N ASP A 25 20.35 45.44 5.45
CA ASP A 25 19.38 45.76 4.41
C ASP A 25 18.51 44.53 4.10
N ILE A 26 17.20 44.73 3.92
CA ILE A 26 16.24 43.66 3.66
C ILE A 26 16.60 42.85 2.40
N ARG A 27 17.27 43.46 1.42
CA ARG A 27 17.79 42.77 0.23
C ARG A 27 18.86 41.74 0.59
N VAL A 28 19.74 42.08 1.54
CA VAL A 28 20.78 41.19 2.04
C VAL A 28 20.16 40.02 2.79
N TRP A 29 19.14 40.28 3.60
CA TRP A 29 18.34 39.22 4.23
C TRP A 29 17.68 38.30 3.21
N CYS A 30 17.13 38.83 2.11
CA CYS A 30 16.49 38.03 1.07
C CYS A 30 17.48 37.07 0.41
N TYR A 31 18.54 37.56 -0.23
CA TYR A 31 19.47 36.66 -0.92
C TYR A 31 20.25 35.76 0.05
N GLY A 32 20.46 36.19 1.29
CA GLY A 32 21.07 35.36 2.34
C GLY A 32 20.16 34.20 2.78
N THR A 33 18.85 34.44 2.91
CA THR A 33 17.89 33.36 3.26
C THR A 33 17.64 32.42 2.08
N ILE A 34 17.78 32.91 0.85
CA ILE A 34 17.80 32.06 -0.35
C ILE A 34 19.02 31.13 -0.34
N ASP A 35 20.19 31.63 0.05
CA ASP A 35 21.41 30.82 0.20
C ASP A 35 21.26 29.76 1.31
N GLU A 36 20.60 30.12 2.42
CA GLU A 36 20.26 29.19 3.49
C GLU A 36 19.31 28.08 3.01
N THR A 37 18.25 28.44 2.28
CA THR A 37 17.33 27.49 1.64
C THR A 37 18.07 26.56 0.68
N ASN A 38 18.98 27.13 -0.13
CA ASN A 38 19.80 26.38 -1.08
C ASN A 38 20.74 25.39 -0.37
N SER A 39 21.32 25.80 0.76
CA SER A 39 22.18 24.96 1.60
C SER A 39 21.39 23.80 2.24
N ALA A 40 20.18 24.08 2.75
CA ALA A 40 19.28 23.06 3.30
C ALA A 40 18.88 22.01 2.23
N LEU A 41 18.57 22.47 1.00
CA LEU A 41 18.35 21.57 -0.14
C LEU A 41 19.59 20.74 -0.49
N GLY A 42 20.79 21.30 -0.33
CA GLY A 42 22.04 20.57 -0.48
C GLY A 42 22.19 19.42 0.51
N MET A 43 21.81 19.66 1.76
CA MET A 43 21.78 18.63 2.82
C MET A 43 20.76 17.53 2.52
N ALA A 44 19.55 17.90 2.10
CA ALA A 44 18.55 16.91 1.68
C ALA A 44 19.06 16.07 0.51
N ARG A 45 19.63 16.71 -0.53
CA ARG A 45 20.14 16.03 -1.72
C ARG A 45 21.29 15.05 -1.43
N SER A 46 22.06 15.25 -0.36
CA SER A 46 23.15 14.33 0.00
C SER A 46 22.67 13.05 0.69
N HIS A 47 21.45 13.05 1.24
CA HIS A 47 20.87 11.89 1.94
C HIS A 47 19.81 11.14 1.09
N ILE A 48 19.32 11.76 0.02
CA ILE A 48 18.38 11.12 -0.90
C ILE A 48 19.16 10.26 -1.91
N ASP A 49 18.82 8.97 -1.99
CA ASP A 49 19.41 8.05 -2.98
C ASP A 49 18.75 8.12 -4.37
N ASP A 50 17.48 8.54 -4.41
CA ASP A 50 16.71 8.61 -5.65
C ASP A 50 17.30 9.64 -6.63
N LYS A 51 17.86 9.15 -7.74
CA LYS A 51 18.54 9.98 -8.73
C LYS A 51 17.63 11.06 -9.31
N GLU A 52 16.37 10.74 -9.59
CA GLU A 52 15.45 11.70 -10.19
C GLU A 52 15.18 12.86 -9.23
N ILE A 53 14.90 12.55 -7.96
CA ILE A 53 14.70 13.58 -6.93
C ILE A 53 15.97 14.44 -6.77
N ARG A 54 17.15 13.82 -6.76
CA ARG A 54 18.41 14.56 -6.65
C ARG A 54 18.63 15.51 -7.83
N ASP A 55 18.30 15.08 -9.04
CA ASP A 55 18.44 15.90 -10.25
C ASP A 55 17.45 17.08 -10.24
N ILE A 56 16.21 16.86 -9.76
CA ILE A 56 15.22 17.92 -9.52
C ILE A 56 15.77 18.93 -8.51
N ILE A 57 16.22 18.47 -7.33
CA ILE A 57 16.76 19.35 -6.29
C ILE A 57 17.98 20.11 -6.83
N LEU A 58 18.90 19.46 -7.55
CA LEU A 58 20.07 20.13 -8.11
C LEU A 58 19.68 21.22 -9.11
N LYS A 59 18.65 21.01 -9.93
CA LYS A 59 18.13 22.05 -10.82
C LYS A 59 17.59 23.23 -10.01
N ILE A 60 16.79 22.98 -8.97
CA ILE A 60 16.29 24.00 -8.04
C ILE A 60 17.45 24.78 -7.40
N GLN A 61 18.49 24.09 -6.92
CA GLN A 61 19.67 24.73 -6.30
C GLN A 61 20.38 25.70 -7.25
N LYS A 62 20.49 25.35 -8.55
CA LYS A 62 21.06 26.23 -9.58
C LYS A 62 20.18 27.45 -9.81
N THR A 63 18.87 27.26 -9.93
CA THR A 63 17.92 28.37 -10.10
C THR A 63 17.90 29.29 -8.87
N LEU A 64 18.02 28.75 -7.65
CA LEU A 64 18.13 29.56 -6.43
C LEU A 64 19.41 30.40 -6.40
N PHE A 65 20.52 29.87 -6.93
CA PHE A 65 21.75 30.65 -7.07
C PHE A 65 21.57 31.83 -8.02
N GLU A 66 20.88 31.61 -9.15
CA GLU A 66 20.53 32.66 -10.11
C GLU A 66 19.55 33.69 -9.52
N LEU A 67 18.55 33.22 -8.77
CA LEU A 67 17.59 34.06 -8.05
C LEU A 67 18.31 34.98 -7.05
N GLY A 68 19.24 34.45 -6.26
CA GLY A 68 20.04 35.24 -5.33
C GLY A 68 20.90 36.29 -6.03
N ALA A 69 21.49 35.94 -7.17
CA ALA A 69 22.26 36.87 -8.00
C ALA A 69 21.37 37.99 -8.60
N GLU A 70 20.16 37.66 -9.06
CA GLU A 70 19.17 38.64 -9.53
C GLU A 70 18.76 39.61 -8.41
N LEU A 71 18.45 39.09 -7.22
CA LEU A 71 18.14 39.92 -6.04
C LEU A 71 19.27 40.89 -5.67
N ALA A 72 20.52 40.48 -5.87
CA ALA A 72 21.71 41.30 -5.62
C ALA A 72 22.03 42.29 -6.75
N SER A 73 21.37 42.21 -7.92
CA SER A 73 21.68 43.01 -9.12
C SER A 73 20.82 44.27 -9.21
N VAL A 74 21.22 45.32 -8.51
CA VAL A 74 20.46 46.58 -8.44
C VAL A 74 20.97 47.60 -9.45
N GLY A 75 20.09 48.05 -10.36
CA GLY A 75 20.38 49.16 -11.29
C GLY A 75 21.52 48.87 -12.26
N THR A 76 21.74 47.60 -12.60
CA THR A 76 22.83 47.16 -13.48
C THR A 76 22.42 45.99 -14.37
N ASP A 77 22.98 45.97 -15.59
CA ASP A 77 22.88 44.84 -16.53
C ASP A 77 24.11 43.91 -16.46
N ASN A 78 24.99 44.10 -15.47
CA ASN A 78 26.18 43.27 -15.28
C ASN A 78 25.84 41.79 -15.00
N TYR A 79 24.63 41.52 -14.53
CA TYR A 79 24.04 40.19 -14.47
C TYR A 79 22.81 40.17 -15.36
N LYS A 80 22.76 39.23 -16.32
CA LYS A 80 21.73 39.18 -17.36
C LYS A 80 20.73 38.05 -17.20
N GLU A 81 21.10 36.99 -16.49
CA GLU A 81 20.17 35.88 -16.22
C GLU A 81 19.05 36.37 -15.29
N ARG A 82 17.84 35.94 -15.59
CA ARG A 82 16.63 36.31 -14.86
C ARG A 82 15.76 35.08 -14.71
N ILE A 83 15.03 35.00 -13.60
CA ILE A 83 14.01 33.95 -13.41
C ILE A 83 12.95 34.07 -14.51
N LYS A 84 12.70 32.95 -15.19
CA LYS A 84 11.77 32.87 -16.33
C LYS A 84 10.50 32.13 -15.94
N GLU A 85 9.49 32.17 -16.81
CA GLU A 85 8.24 31.43 -16.55
C GLU A 85 8.48 29.92 -16.57
N GLU A 86 9.44 29.46 -17.38
CA GLU A 86 9.82 28.05 -17.47
C GLU A 86 10.35 27.50 -16.14
N ASP A 87 10.96 28.34 -15.31
CA ASP A 87 11.46 27.97 -13.98
C ASP A 87 10.30 27.76 -13.00
N ILE A 88 9.26 28.61 -13.08
CA ILE A 88 8.04 28.49 -12.27
C ILE A 88 7.26 27.24 -12.72
N ASN A 89 7.05 27.10 -14.03
CA ASN A 89 6.37 25.93 -14.61
C ASN A 89 7.09 24.63 -14.23
N PHE A 90 8.42 24.65 -14.11
CA PHE A 90 9.16 23.47 -13.65
C PHE A 90 8.78 23.04 -12.24
N LEU A 91 8.57 23.99 -11.32
CA LEU A 91 8.13 23.70 -9.95
C LEU A 91 6.70 23.16 -9.93
N GLU A 92 5.79 23.77 -10.69
CA GLU A 92 4.39 23.33 -10.80
C GLU A 92 4.30 21.90 -11.36
N ASN A 93 5.02 21.61 -12.45
CA ASN A 93 5.10 20.25 -13.00
C ASN A 93 5.74 19.26 -12.01
N THR A 94 6.65 19.71 -11.14
CA THR A 94 7.22 18.85 -10.10
C THR A 94 6.17 18.50 -9.06
N VAL A 95 5.37 19.46 -8.62
CA VAL A 95 4.24 19.23 -7.69
C VAL A 95 3.27 18.22 -8.30
N ASP A 96 2.78 18.50 -9.51
CA ASP A 96 1.80 17.63 -10.19
C ASP A 96 2.32 16.20 -10.34
N LYS A 97 3.59 16.05 -10.72
CA LYS A 97 4.22 14.74 -10.84
C LYS A 97 4.28 14.01 -9.50
N MET A 98 4.78 14.66 -8.44
CA MET A 98 4.91 14.00 -7.13
C MET A 98 3.55 13.64 -6.53
N GLU A 99 2.54 14.49 -6.69
CA GLU A 99 1.17 14.21 -6.26
C GLU A 99 0.57 13.03 -7.03
N SER A 100 0.83 12.90 -8.34
CA SER A 100 0.31 11.79 -9.15
C SER A 100 0.84 10.40 -8.76
N LEU A 101 1.96 10.35 -8.03
CA LEU A 101 2.64 9.12 -7.65
C LEU A 101 2.23 8.60 -6.27
N LYS A 102 1.36 9.30 -5.55
CA LYS A 102 0.87 8.93 -4.22
C LYS A 102 -0.66 8.99 -4.16
N PRO A 103 -1.30 8.24 -3.25
CA PRO A 103 -2.73 8.37 -3.01
C PRO A 103 -3.05 9.72 -2.35
N ASP A 104 -4.30 10.16 -2.50
CA ASP A 104 -4.80 11.36 -1.83
C ASP A 104 -4.70 11.21 -0.30
N ILE A 105 -4.07 12.19 0.34
CA ILE A 105 -3.92 12.23 1.80
C ILE A 105 -4.91 13.22 2.37
N ASN A 106 -5.81 12.73 3.21
CA ASN A 106 -6.76 13.57 3.95
C ASN A 106 -6.16 13.97 5.30
N GLY A 107 -5.97 15.28 5.51
CA GLY A 107 -5.55 15.85 6.81
C GLY A 107 -4.12 16.40 6.83
N PHE A 108 -3.73 16.98 7.97
CA PHE A 108 -2.39 17.54 8.15
C PHE A 108 -1.36 16.44 8.39
N ILE A 109 -0.18 16.60 7.77
CA ILE A 109 0.94 15.70 7.92
C ILE A 109 1.99 16.35 8.82
N VAL A 110 2.44 15.61 9.83
CA VAL A 110 3.54 16.03 10.69
C VAL A 110 4.86 15.88 9.90
N PRO A 111 5.71 16.92 9.84
CA PRO A 111 6.95 16.88 9.07
C PRO A 111 7.96 15.88 9.66
N GLY A 112 8.76 15.26 8.79
CA GLY A 112 9.83 14.31 9.16
C GLY A 112 9.39 12.84 9.29
N GLY A 113 8.68 12.31 8.31
CA GLY A 113 8.34 10.88 8.26
C GLY A 113 9.56 9.97 8.05
N THR A 114 10.58 10.46 7.35
CA THR A 114 11.90 9.84 7.19
C THR A 114 12.99 10.88 7.46
N GLU A 115 14.25 10.43 7.55
CA GLU A 115 15.39 11.34 7.69
C GLU A 115 15.49 12.28 6.48
N GLU A 116 15.37 11.75 5.27
CA GLU A 116 15.45 12.49 4.02
C GLU A 116 14.31 13.50 3.86
N SER A 117 13.08 13.09 4.19
CA SER A 117 11.92 13.98 4.11
C SER A 117 11.99 15.08 5.17
N SER A 118 12.60 14.81 6.34
CA SER A 118 12.82 15.82 7.38
C SER A 118 13.73 16.96 6.92
N TYR A 119 14.80 16.66 6.17
CA TYR A 119 15.69 17.69 5.61
C TYR A 119 14.96 18.57 4.59
N LEU A 120 14.09 17.98 3.76
CA LEU A 120 13.23 18.74 2.84
C LEU A 120 12.22 19.60 3.61
N ASP A 121 11.61 19.10 4.67
CA ASP A 121 10.69 19.90 5.49
C ASP A 121 11.38 21.11 6.13
N ILE A 122 12.64 20.99 6.55
CA ILE A 122 13.46 22.12 7.01
C ILE A 122 13.63 23.14 5.86
N ALA A 123 14.10 22.69 4.70
CA ALA A 123 14.30 23.54 3.53
C ALA A 123 13.00 24.27 3.11
N ARG A 124 11.85 23.60 3.23
CA ARG A 124 10.53 24.19 2.98
C ARG A 124 10.24 25.35 3.94
N THR A 125 10.57 25.21 5.23
CA THR A 125 10.37 26.30 6.19
C THR A 125 11.29 27.49 5.93
N ASP A 126 12.50 27.24 5.47
CA ASP A 126 13.46 28.28 5.08
C ASP A 126 13.02 29.00 3.80
N ALA A 127 12.52 28.28 2.80
CA ALA A 127 11.92 28.87 1.60
C ALA A 127 10.77 29.82 1.95
N ARG A 128 9.89 29.40 2.88
CA ARG A 128 8.81 30.26 3.39
C ARG A 128 9.33 31.44 4.22
N ARG A 129 10.50 31.32 4.85
CA ARG A 129 11.16 32.45 5.52
C ARG A 129 11.68 33.44 4.50
N ALA A 130 12.33 32.98 3.43
CA ALA A 130 12.77 33.82 2.32
C ALA A 130 11.59 34.56 1.67
N GLU A 131 10.47 33.86 1.43
CA GLU A 131 9.23 34.43 0.88
C GLU A 131 8.74 35.65 1.69
N ARG A 132 8.75 35.56 3.02
CA ARG A 132 8.35 36.67 3.89
C ARG A 132 9.27 37.88 3.75
N TYR A 133 10.59 37.66 3.72
CA TYR A 133 11.54 38.77 3.49
C TYR A 133 11.38 39.39 2.10
N MET A 134 11.12 38.57 1.08
CA MET A 134 10.91 39.06 -0.29
C MET A 134 9.61 39.87 -0.40
N THR A 135 8.58 39.50 0.34
CA THR A 135 7.33 40.29 0.41
C THR A 135 7.60 41.67 1.01
N GLU A 136 8.42 41.77 2.06
CA GLU A 136 8.86 43.07 2.57
C GLU A 136 9.71 43.84 1.54
N LEU A 137 10.62 43.16 0.85
CA LEU A 137 11.48 43.76 -0.17
C LEU A 137 10.67 44.42 -1.30
N ILE A 138 9.63 43.75 -1.81
CA ILE A 138 8.77 44.25 -2.89
C ILE A 138 8.03 45.52 -2.50
N SER A 139 7.72 45.70 -1.21
CA SER A 139 7.08 46.94 -0.74
C SER A 139 8.01 48.16 -0.77
N LYS A 140 9.33 47.95 -0.86
CA LYS A 140 10.37 48.99 -0.78
C LYS A 140 11.11 49.21 -2.09
N TYR A 141 11.21 48.19 -2.95
CA TYR A 141 11.98 48.24 -4.18
C TYR A 141 11.21 47.62 -5.34
N ASP A 142 11.42 48.17 -6.52
CA ASP A 142 10.95 47.58 -7.76
C ASP A 142 11.76 46.32 -8.09
N ILE A 143 11.12 45.16 -8.01
CA ILE A 143 11.70 43.85 -8.33
C ILE A 143 10.70 43.02 -9.14
N SER A 144 11.20 42.08 -9.93
CA SER A 144 10.37 41.19 -10.74
C SER A 144 9.41 40.35 -9.89
N GLU A 145 8.11 40.39 -10.20
CA GLU A 145 7.09 39.56 -9.54
C GLU A 145 7.36 38.05 -9.67
N LYS A 146 8.09 37.65 -10.71
CA LYS A 146 8.45 36.24 -10.95
C LYS A 146 9.29 35.65 -9.83
N LEU A 147 10.11 36.48 -9.16
CA LEU A 147 10.93 36.06 -8.03
C LEU A 147 10.06 35.58 -6.87
N LEU A 148 9.02 36.32 -6.53
CA LEU A 148 8.10 35.95 -5.45
C LEU A 148 7.28 34.71 -5.84
N LYS A 149 6.77 34.66 -7.07
CA LYS A 149 6.03 33.50 -7.58
C LYS A 149 6.87 32.23 -7.52
N TYR A 150 8.13 32.29 -7.92
CA TYR A 150 9.05 31.17 -7.85
C TYR A 150 9.23 30.67 -6.42
N VAL A 151 9.51 31.55 -5.46
CA VAL A 151 9.73 31.14 -4.06
C VAL A 151 8.45 30.64 -3.38
N ASN A 152 7.29 31.19 -3.73
CA ASN A 152 6.00 30.66 -3.29
C ASN A 152 5.81 29.20 -3.75
N ARG A 153 5.95 28.95 -5.05
CA ARG A 153 5.83 27.60 -5.65
C ARG A 153 6.92 26.64 -5.22
N LEU A 154 8.10 27.15 -4.88
CA LEU A 154 9.21 26.35 -4.37
C LEU A 154 8.81 25.66 -3.07
N SER A 155 8.10 26.36 -2.17
CA SER A 155 7.67 25.76 -0.91
C SER A 155 6.68 24.60 -1.12
N ASP A 156 5.83 24.70 -2.13
CA ASP A 156 4.90 23.64 -2.53
C ASP A 156 5.66 22.45 -3.17
N ALA A 157 6.62 22.72 -4.06
CA ALA A 157 7.45 21.68 -4.68
C ALA A 157 8.27 20.89 -3.65
N ILE A 158 8.89 21.58 -2.68
CA ILE A 158 9.64 20.92 -1.60
C ILE A 158 8.70 20.06 -0.74
N TYR A 159 7.50 20.55 -0.44
CA TYR A 159 6.49 19.77 0.28
C TYR A 159 6.12 18.49 -0.48
N ALA A 160 5.82 18.60 -1.78
CA ALA A 160 5.44 17.46 -2.60
C ALA A 160 6.56 16.40 -2.66
N LEU A 161 7.82 16.83 -2.80
CA LEU A 161 8.99 15.94 -2.74
C LEU A 161 9.12 15.22 -1.40
N ALA A 162 8.96 15.94 -0.28
CA ALA A 162 9.03 15.35 1.06
C ALA A 162 7.95 14.26 1.26
N ARG A 163 6.71 14.54 0.84
CA ARG A 163 5.59 13.60 0.97
C ARG A 163 5.72 12.39 0.03
N TYR A 164 6.31 12.56 -1.14
CA TYR A 164 6.61 11.45 -2.04
C TYR A 164 7.63 10.48 -1.42
N ILE A 165 8.68 11.00 -0.79
CA ILE A 165 9.68 10.20 -0.08
C ILE A 165 9.05 9.41 1.07
N ASP A 166 8.24 10.07 1.91
CA ASP A 166 7.51 9.40 3.00
C ASP A 166 6.66 8.23 2.47
N TYR A 167 5.94 8.46 1.35
CA TYR A 167 5.11 7.43 0.73
C TYR A 167 5.94 6.24 0.19
N LYS A 168 7.05 6.52 -0.49
CA LYS A 168 7.93 5.48 -1.05
C LYS A 168 8.48 4.55 0.03
N ASP A 169 8.93 5.12 1.15
CA ASP A 169 9.41 4.36 2.31
C ASP A 169 8.29 3.51 2.96
N ILE A 170 7.08 4.05 3.11
CA ILE A 170 5.92 3.25 3.55
C ILE A 170 5.64 2.08 2.60
N PHE A 171 5.64 2.34 1.30
CA PHE A 171 5.37 1.33 0.28
C PHE A 171 6.40 0.19 0.31
N GLU A 172 7.69 0.52 0.40
CA GLU A 172 8.78 -0.46 0.49
C GLU A 172 8.66 -1.33 1.75
N ARG A 173 8.36 -0.73 2.91
CA ARG A 173 8.13 -1.49 4.16
C ARG A 173 6.95 -2.45 4.05
N VAL A 174 5.84 -2.01 3.48
CA VAL A 174 4.65 -2.87 3.29
C VAL A 174 5.00 -4.05 2.39
N HIS A 175 5.70 -3.80 1.28
CA HIS A 175 6.11 -4.85 0.36
C HIS A 175 7.03 -5.88 1.04
N GLN A 176 8.01 -5.43 1.84
CA GLN A 176 8.90 -6.31 2.59
C GLN A 176 8.14 -7.15 3.63
N ASN A 177 7.20 -6.54 4.36
CA ASN A 177 6.40 -7.24 5.36
C ASN A 177 5.51 -8.32 4.74
N VAL A 178 4.88 -8.04 3.59
CA VAL A 178 4.11 -9.04 2.85
C VAL A 178 5.02 -10.19 2.37
N GLY A 179 6.20 -9.88 1.82
CA GLY A 179 7.17 -10.89 1.42
C GLY A 179 7.58 -11.80 2.58
N ASN A 180 7.89 -11.22 3.74
CA ASN A 180 8.25 -11.97 4.94
C ASN A 180 7.12 -12.88 5.46
N ILE A 181 5.86 -12.44 5.35
CA ILE A 181 4.69 -13.25 5.71
C ILE A 181 4.59 -14.46 4.78
N LEU A 182 4.75 -14.27 3.47
CA LEU A 182 4.71 -15.35 2.48
C LEU A 182 5.85 -16.35 2.70
N ASP A 183 7.08 -15.87 2.90
CA ASP A 183 8.27 -16.71 3.13
C ASP A 183 8.17 -17.52 4.43
N ASN A 184 7.63 -16.94 5.50
CA ASN A 184 7.37 -17.67 6.75
C ASN A 184 6.27 -18.72 6.59
N THR A 185 5.28 -18.46 5.72
CA THR A 185 4.23 -19.44 5.38
C THR A 185 4.82 -20.61 4.59
N GLU A 186 5.78 -20.36 3.69
CA GLU A 186 6.47 -21.43 2.95
C GLU A 186 7.44 -22.25 3.80
N LYS A 187 8.17 -21.63 4.75
CA LYS A 187 9.08 -22.34 5.66
C LYS A 187 8.33 -23.17 6.70
N SER A 188 7.13 -22.75 7.11
CA SER A 188 6.20 -23.54 7.92
C SER A 188 5.74 -24.83 7.22
N ASN A 189 5.70 -24.86 5.88
CA ASN A 189 5.20 -26.00 5.11
C ASN A 189 6.23 -27.10 4.81
N LYS A 190 7.51 -26.94 5.19
CA LYS A 190 8.58 -27.91 4.87
C LYS A 190 8.79 -29.02 5.91
N ASN A 191 8.14 -28.97 7.07
CA ASN A 191 8.30 -29.98 8.12
C ASN A 191 6.97 -30.31 8.83
N SER A 192 6.07 -31.06 8.20
CA SER A 192 5.22 -32.03 8.89
C SER A 192 4.35 -32.87 7.94
N LYS A 193 4.06 -34.09 8.41
CA LYS A 193 2.88 -34.88 8.02
C LYS A 193 1.66 -33.97 7.87
N ILE A 194 0.82 -34.22 6.86
CA ILE A 194 -0.42 -33.49 6.50
C ILE A 194 -1.09 -32.88 7.75
N GLU A 195 -0.84 -31.59 8.03
CA GLU A 195 -1.37 -30.89 9.21
C GLU A 195 -2.58 -29.99 8.90
N LYS A 196 -2.84 -29.74 7.60
CA LYS A 196 -3.90 -28.88 7.09
C LYS A 196 -4.43 -29.38 5.75
N LEU A 197 -5.72 -29.19 5.51
CA LEU A 197 -6.36 -29.38 4.20
C LEU A 197 -5.97 -28.21 3.28
N ASP A 198 -5.16 -28.47 2.26
CA ASP A 198 -4.72 -27.46 1.29
C ASP A 198 -5.47 -27.57 -0.04
N ARG A 199 -5.17 -26.66 -0.98
CA ARG A 199 -5.82 -26.61 -2.31
C ARG A 199 -5.62 -27.90 -3.12
N ASN A 200 -4.41 -28.47 -3.11
CA ASN A 200 -4.09 -29.67 -3.89
C ASN A 200 -4.85 -30.87 -3.35
N PHE A 201 -4.98 -30.96 -2.03
CA PHE A 201 -5.68 -32.05 -1.40
C PHE A 201 -7.20 -31.94 -1.58
N ALA A 202 -7.74 -30.72 -1.47
CA ALA A 202 -9.13 -30.44 -1.83
C ALA A 202 -9.43 -30.83 -3.29
N GLU A 203 -8.56 -30.46 -4.24
CA GLU A 203 -8.68 -30.81 -5.66
C GLU A 203 -8.72 -32.33 -5.88
N TYR A 204 -7.85 -33.08 -5.20
CA TYR A 204 -7.82 -34.54 -5.26
C TYR A 204 -9.15 -35.16 -4.78
N ILE A 205 -9.63 -34.77 -3.61
CA ILE A 205 -10.91 -35.27 -3.05
C ILE A 205 -12.08 -34.93 -3.98
N THR A 206 -12.16 -33.67 -4.44
CA THR A 206 -13.25 -33.25 -5.34
C THR A 206 -13.24 -34.01 -6.66
N SER A 207 -12.06 -34.28 -7.24
CA SER A 207 -11.96 -35.03 -8.50
C SER A 207 -12.45 -36.47 -8.38
N HIS A 208 -12.25 -37.13 -7.23
CA HIS A 208 -12.77 -38.47 -6.97
C HIS A 208 -14.29 -38.43 -6.75
N CYS A 209 -14.78 -37.43 -6.02
CA CYS A 209 -16.22 -37.24 -5.82
C CYS A 209 -16.96 -37.02 -7.15
N ILE A 210 -16.36 -36.26 -8.09
CA ILE A 210 -16.93 -36.06 -9.44
C ILE A 210 -17.02 -37.38 -10.19
N LYS A 211 -15.92 -38.15 -10.25
CA LYS A 211 -15.95 -39.48 -10.90
C LYS A 211 -17.03 -40.38 -10.31
N LYS A 212 -17.20 -40.34 -8.98
CA LYS A 212 -18.23 -41.12 -8.31
C LYS A 212 -19.64 -40.63 -8.61
N ALA A 213 -19.83 -39.33 -8.77
CA ALA A 213 -21.09 -38.73 -9.19
C ALA A 213 -21.44 -39.09 -10.65
N GLU A 214 -20.44 -39.17 -11.53
CA GLU A 214 -20.58 -39.66 -12.91
C GLU A 214 -21.00 -41.15 -12.93
N GLU A 215 -20.42 -42.00 -12.08
CA GLU A 215 -20.80 -43.42 -11.97
C GLU A 215 -22.27 -43.65 -11.61
N ILE A 216 -22.89 -42.72 -10.87
CA ILE A 216 -24.30 -42.79 -10.48
C ILE A 216 -25.20 -41.91 -11.36
N GLU A 217 -24.65 -41.30 -12.40
CA GLU A 217 -25.34 -40.44 -13.37
C GLU A 217 -26.09 -39.26 -12.75
N VAL A 218 -25.47 -38.58 -11.76
CA VAL A 218 -26.06 -37.41 -11.10
C VAL A 218 -25.11 -36.22 -11.12
N SER A 219 -25.54 -35.11 -11.72
CA SER A 219 -24.79 -33.84 -11.71
C SER A 219 -24.86 -33.15 -10.35
N MET A 220 -23.70 -32.91 -9.73
CA MET A 220 -23.61 -32.36 -8.38
C MET A 220 -22.66 -31.15 -8.27
N VAL A 221 -22.76 -30.45 -7.14
CA VAL A 221 -21.81 -29.44 -6.65
C VAL A 221 -21.12 -29.97 -5.40
N ILE A 222 -19.79 -29.98 -5.43
CA ILE A 222 -18.95 -30.42 -4.31
C ILE A 222 -18.17 -29.22 -3.78
N SER A 223 -18.26 -28.99 -2.48
CA SER A 223 -17.56 -27.90 -1.78
C SER A 223 -16.66 -28.47 -0.70
N ILE A 224 -15.45 -27.94 -0.58
CA ILE A 224 -14.50 -28.22 0.49
C ILE A 224 -14.18 -26.92 1.21
N VAL A 225 -14.25 -26.93 2.54
CA VAL A 225 -13.91 -25.80 3.41
C VAL A 225 -12.76 -26.16 4.36
N ASP A 226 -12.03 -25.15 4.82
CA ASP A 226 -11.03 -25.29 5.88
C ASP A 226 -11.69 -25.53 7.26
N ASN A 227 -10.87 -25.78 8.29
CA ASN A 227 -11.35 -25.99 9.65
C ASN A 227 -12.07 -24.78 10.28
N SER A 228 -11.99 -23.60 9.65
CA SER A 228 -12.67 -22.37 10.04
C SER A 228 -13.94 -22.11 9.22
N GLY A 229 -14.30 -23.04 8.32
CA GLY A 229 -15.48 -22.96 7.47
C GLY A 229 -15.31 -22.06 6.24
N ASN A 230 -14.09 -21.67 5.87
CA ASN A 230 -13.83 -20.89 4.67
C ASN A 230 -13.65 -21.79 3.46
N LEU A 231 -14.22 -21.40 2.31
CA LEU A 231 -14.16 -22.17 1.08
C LEU A 231 -12.72 -22.31 0.58
N ILE A 232 -12.28 -23.56 0.37
CA ILE A 232 -11.02 -23.88 -0.30
C ILE A 232 -11.29 -24.17 -1.78
N MET A 233 -12.31 -24.98 -2.06
CA MET A 233 -12.63 -25.45 -3.41
C MET A 233 -14.14 -25.60 -3.57
N LEU A 234 -14.66 -25.20 -4.73
CA LEU A 234 -16.00 -25.55 -5.20
C LEU A 234 -15.87 -26.07 -6.63
N GLN A 235 -16.35 -27.29 -6.87
CA GLN A 235 -16.47 -27.83 -8.21
C GLN A 235 -17.92 -28.14 -8.53
N ARG A 236 -18.36 -27.68 -9.70
CA ARG A 236 -19.71 -27.79 -10.20
C ARG A 236 -19.69 -28.61 -11.47
N MET A 237 -20.40 -29.73 -11.49
CA MET A 237 -20.62 -30.50 -12.71
C MET A 237 -21.59 -29.75 -13.64
N ASP A 238 -21.47 -29.99 -14.94
CA ASP A 238 -22.43 -29.48 -15.91
C ASP A 238 -23.84 -30.03 -15.59
N ASP A 239 -24.88 -29.27 -15.97
CA ASP A 239 -26.29 -29.58 -15.72
C ASP A 239 -26.74 -29.69 -14.25
N SER A 240 -25.85 -29.41 -13.28
CA SER A 240 -26.22 -29.31 -11.87
C SER A 240 -27.18 -28.13 -11.59
N LEU A 241 -28.09 -28.32 -10.63
CA LEU A 241 -29.02 -27.28 -10.18
C LEU A 241 -28.24 -26.08 -9.61
N LEU A 242 -28.57 -24.85 -10.05
CA LEU A 242 -27.89 -23.63 -9.56
C LEU A 242 -28.04 -23.44 -8.05
N GLY A 243 -29.19 -23.82 -7.48
CA GLY A 243 -29.42 -23.78 -6.04
C GLY A 243 -28.46 -24.69 -5.23
N SER A 244 -27.89 -25.72 -5.87
CA SER A 244 -26.93 -26.63 -5.22
C SER A 244 -25.61 -25.95 -4.87
N ILE A 245 -25.28 -24.80 -5.48
CA ILE A 245 -24.06 -24.05 -5.17
C ILE A 245 -24.08 -23.60 -3.71
N GLU A 246 -25.13 -22.88 -3.31
CA GLU A 246 -25.26 -22.39 -1.93
C GLU A 246 -25.49 -23.54 -0.94
N VAL A 247 -26.27 -24.55 -1.32
CA VAL A 247 -26.55 -25.70 -0.46
C VAL A 247 -25.29 -26.52 -0.19
N SER A 248 -24.47 -26.79 -1.21
CA SER A 248 -23.19 -27.52 -1.07
C SER A 248 -22.24 -26.77 -0.14
N MET A 249 -22.08 -25.45 -0.34
CA MET A 249 -21.27 -24.61 0.56
C MET A 249 -21.82 -24.58 1.99
N GLY A 250 -23.14 -24.46 2.13
CA GLY A 250 -23.81 -24.45 3.43
C GLY A 250 -23.65 -25.76 4.18
N LYS A 251 -23.73 -26.90 3.50
CA LYS A 251 -23.47 -28.23 4.08
C LYS A 251 -22.03 -28.37 4.57
N ALA A 252 -21.05 -27.98 3.76
CA ALA A 252 -19.64 -27.99 4.14
C ALA A 252 -19.37 -27.08 5.35
N TYR A 253 -19.88 -25.85 5.30
CA TYR A 253 -19.79 -24.89 6.41
C TYR A 253 -20.42 -25.44 7.69
N THR A 254 -21.61 -26.02 7.59
CA THR A 254 -22.33 -26.59 8.74
C THR A 254 -21.51 -27.71 9.38
N ALA A 255 -20.99 -28.62 8.56
CA ALA A 255 -20.16 -29.71 9.07
C ALA A 255 -18.88 -29.22 9.77
N ALA A 256 -18.25 -28.16 9.26
CA ALA A 256 -17.09 -27.54 9.92
C ALA A 256 -17.47 -26.80 11.22
N ALA A 257 -18.54 -26.00 11.19
CA ALA A 257 -18.96 -25.15 12.30
C ALA A 257 -19.45 -25.97 13.51
N PHE A 258 -20.22 -27.02 13.26
CA PHE A 258 -20.79 -27.89 14.31
C PHE A 258 -19.95 -29.15 14.55
N LYS A 259 -18.91 -29.40 13.73
CA LYS A 259 -17.98 -30.54 13.85
C LYS A 259 -18.66 -31.91 13.76
N MET A 260 -19.80 -31.98 13.08
CA MET A 260 -20.68 -33.15 12.95
C MET A 260 -21.32 -33.22 11.57
N ASP A 261 -21.98 -34.34 11.27
CA ASP A 261 -22.62 -34.56 10.00
C ASP A 261 -23.90 -33.70 9.91
N THR A 262 -24.17 -33.13 8.74
CA THR A 262 -25.40 -32.32 8.57
C THR A 262 -26.67 -33.15 8.68
N ASN A 263 -26.54 -34.47 8.51
CA ASN A 263 -27.63 -35.41 8.74
C ASN A 263 -27.93 -35.59 10.23
N ASP A 264 -26.91 -35.62 11.10
CA ASP A 264 -27.13 -35.74 12.55
C ASP A 264 -27.72 -34.45 13.13
N LEU A 265 -27.32 -33.30 12.58
CA LEU A 265 -27.88 -32.01 12.99
C LEU A 265 -29.39 -31.90 12.68
N LYS A 266 -29.90 -32.65 11.69
CA LYS A 266 -31.32 -32.69 11.33
C LYS A 266 -32.18 -33.08 12.53
N ASP A 267 -31.77 -34.11 13.26
CA ASP A 267 -32.53 -34.66 14.39
C ASP A 267 -32.51 -33.72 15.59
N MET A 268 -31.47 -32.90 15.72
CA MET A 268 -31.34 -31.88 16.78
C MET A 268 -32.11 -30.59 16.46
N ALA A 269 -32.41 -30.34 15.18
CA ALA A 269 -33.05 -29.11 14.70
C ALA A 269 -34.59 -29.17 14.67
N VAL A 270 -35.19 -30.31 15.04
CA VAL A 270 -36.65 -30.49 15.12
C VAL A 270 -37.27 -29.67 16.27
N PRO A 271 -38.59 -29.38 16.28
CA PRO A 271 -39.26 -28.61 17.35
C PRO A 271 -38.97 -29.07 18.77
N GLU A 272 -38.83 -30.38 18.97
CA GLU A 272 -38.51 -31.01 20.26
C GLU A 272 -37.00 -31.14 20.52
N GLY A 273 -36.15 -30.76 19.56
CA GLY A 273 -34.70 -30.90 19.60
C GLY A 273 -33.98 -29.73 20.29
N GLU A 274 -32.79 -30.01 20.83
CA GLU A 274 -31.99 -29.04 21.59
C GLU A 274 -31.55 -27.81 20.77
N LEU A 275 -31.50 -27.93 19.44
CA LEU A 275 -31.06 -26.88 18.51
C LEU A 275 -32.22 -26.40 17.62
N TYR A 276 -33.45 -26.45 18.11
CA TYR A 276 -34.59 -25.94 17.35
C TYR A 276 -34.37 -24.50 16.87
N GLY A 277 -34.64 -24.26 15.58
CA GLY A 277 -34.46 -22.96 14.94
C GLY A 277 -33.06 -22.68 14.38
N ILE A 278 -32.09 -23.60 14.55
CA ILE A 278 -30.73 -23.42 14.02
C ILE A 278 -30.69 -23.31 12.49
N GLY A 279 -31.64 -23.92 11.79
CA GLY A 279 -31.81 -23.82 10.33
C GLY A 279 -32.19 -22.43 9.83
N ASN A 280 -32.57 -21.50 10.71
CA ASN A 280 -32.84 -20.11 10.33
C ASN A 280 -31.56 -19.28 10.13
N LEU A 281 -30.39 -19.83 10.49
CA LEU A 281 -29.11 -19.17 10.28
C LEU A 281 -28.71 -19.25 8.80
N LYS A 282 -28.27 -18.11 8.23
CA LYS A 282 -28.04 -17.92 6.78
C LYS A 282 -27.16 -18.97 6.10
N LYS A 283 -26.23 -19.60 6.82
CA LYS A 283 -25.27 -20.56 6.26
C LYS A 283 -25.50 -22.01 6.70
N VAL A 284 -26.48 -22.25 7.56
CA VAL A 284 -26.68 -23.56 8.19
C VAL A 284 -27.66 -24.40 7.38
N ILE A 285 -27.25 -25.63 7.05
CA ILE A 285 -28.06 -26.61 6.34
C ILE A 285 -28.25 -27.83 7.23
N THR A 286 -29.50 -28.11 7.61
CA THR A 286 -29.88 -29.15 8.57
C THR A 286 -30.35 -30.44 7.89
N PHE A 287 -29.85 -30.73 6.68
CA PHE A 287 -30.12 -31.97 5.99
C PHE A 287 -28.84 -32.55 5.36
N GLY A 288 -28.83 -33.87 5.16
CA GLY A 288 -27.64 -34.66 4.88
C GLY A 288 -26.86 -34.25 3.61
N GLY A 289 -25.55 -34.53 3.64
CA GLY A 289 -24.62 -34.29 2.54
C GLY A 289 -23.40 -33.46 2.91
N GLY A 290 -23.25 -33.05 4.17
CA GLY A 290 -22.02 -32.43 4.70
C GLY A 290 -21.38 -33.29 5.78
N TYR A 291 -20.06 -33.48 5.71
CA TYR A 291 -19.26 -34.28 6.64
C TYR A 291 -17.96 -33.57 7.05
N PRO A 292 -17.56 -33.67 8.33
CA PRO A 292 -16.29 -33.13 8.79
C PRO A 292 -15.12 -34.00 8.35
N LEU A 293 -14.02 -33.38 7.93
CA LEU A 293 -12.76 -34.04 7.62
C LEU A 293 -11.83 -33.90 8.82
N LYS A 294 -11.46 -35.03 9.45
CA LYS A 294 -10.73 -35.09 10.72
C LYS A 294 -9.46 -35.93 10.61
N ILE A 295 -8.36 -35.45 11.20
CA ILE A 295 -7.14 -36.24 11.40
C ILE A 295 -7.05 -36.56 12.90
N GLY A 296 -7.29 -37.82 13.25
CA GLY A 296 -7.55 -38.20 14.64
C GLY A 296 -8.75 -37.41 15.18
N ASN A 297 -8.57 -36.70 16.30
CA ASN A 297 -9.62 -35.85 16.89
C ASN A 297 -9.64 -34.40 16.37
N LYS A 298 -8.70 -34.02 15.49
CA LYS A 298 -8.56 -32.64 15.00
C LYS A 298 -9.36 -32.44 13.71
N LEU A 299 -10.31 -31.50 13.71
CA LEU A 299 -10.96 -31.04 12.49
C LEU A 299 -9.95 -30.27 11.61
N VAL A 300 -9.79 -30.69 10.36
CA VAL A 300 -8.93 -30.02 9.37
C VAL A 300 -9.71 -29.36 8.24
N GLY A 301 -10.97 -29.74 8.05
CA GLY A 301 -11.89 -29.14 7.10
C GLY A 301 -13.24 -29.85 7.08
N ALA A 302 -14.04 -29.60 6.05
CA ALA A 302 -15.28 -30.34 5.82
C ALA A 302 -15.63 -30.39 4.33
N ILE A 303 -16.39 -31.41 3.96
CA ILE A 303 -16.96 -31.59 2.62
C ILE A 303 -18.46 -31.35 2.64
N GLY A 304 -19.00 -30.76 1.59
CA GLY A 304 -20.43 -30.62 1.35
C GLY A 304 -20.76 -30.98 -0.10
N VAL A 305 -21.84 -31.73 -0.31
CA VAL A 305 -22.30 -32.16 -1.63
C VAL A 305 -23.79 -31.87 -1.77
N SER A 306 -24.18 -31.36 -2.95
CA SER A 306 -25.58 -31.08 -3.30
C SER A 306 -25.81 -31.27 -4.79
N GLY A 307 -26.90 -31.92 -5.17
CA GLY A 307 -27.33 -32.03 -6.56
C GLY A 307 -28.32 -33.16 -6.81
N GLY A 308 -28.27 -34.21 -5.99
CA GLY A 308 -29.20 -35.34 -6.05
C GLY A 308 -30.20 -35.35 -4.90
N THR A 309 -30.72 -36.54 -4.60
CA THR A 309 -31.44 -36.78 -3.35
C THR A 309 -30.50 -36.67 -2.15
N THR A 310 -31.04 -36.49 -0.94
CA THR A 310 -30.22 -36.44 0.28
C THR A 310 -29.35 -37.69 0.45
N GLU A 311 -29.86 -38.87 0.06
CA GLU A 311 -29.09 -40.11 0.10
C GLU A 311 -27.92 -40.11 -0.90
N GLN A 312 -28.13 -39.60 -2.11
CA GLN A 312 -27.08 -39.46 -3.12
C GLN A 312 -26.03 -38.43 -2.69
N ASP A 313 -26.45 -37.29 -2.15
CA ASP A 313 -25.53 -36.28 -1.60
C ASP A 313 -24.67 -36.88 -0.47
N MET A 314 -25.28 -37.66 0.43
CA MET A 314 -24.58 -38.36 1.50
C MET A 314 -23.62 -39.43 0.98
N LEU A 315 -24.01 -40.18 -0.05
CA LEU A 315 -23.17 -41.19 -0.66
C LEU A 315 -21.87 -40.58 -1.20
N ILE A 316 -21.96 -39.51 -1.99
CA ILE A 316 -20.78 -38.86 -2.59
C ILE A 316 -19.91 -38.19 -1.53
N SER A 317 -20.53 -37.49 -0.56
CA SER A 317 -19.77 -36.83 0.50
C SER A 317 -19.07 -37.82 1.44
N LYS A 318 -19.69 -38.96 1.79
CA LYS A 318 -19.02 -40.06 2.52
C LYS A 318 -17.85 -40.65 1.74
N TYR A 319 -18.03 -40.89 0.43
CA TYR A 319 -16.94 -41.34 -0.42
C TYR A 319 -15.77 -40.33 -0.43
N GLY A 320 -16.06 -39.03 -0.43
CA GLY A 320 -15.03 -37.99 -0.27
C GLY A 320 -14.28 -38.06 1.07
N VAL A 321 -14.96 -38.42 2.16
CA VAL A 321 -14.32 -38.67 3.47
C VAL A 321 -13.40 -39.89 3.40
N GLU A 322 -13.84 -41.00 2.79
CA GLU A 322 -13.03 -42.21 2.61
C GLU A 322 -11.75 -41.93 1.80
N VAL A 323 -11.87 -41.18 0.70
CA VAL A 323 -10.73 -40.74 -0.11
C VAL A 323 -9.77 -39.86 0.70
N PHE A 324 -10.32 -38.94 1.51
CA PHE A 324 -9.51 -38.12 2.42
C PHE A 324 -8.73 -38.99 3.43
N GLU A 325 -9.39 -39.97 4.06
CA GLU A 325 -8.77 -40.87 5.03
C GLU A 325 -7.67 -41.73 4.38
N GLU A 326 -7.90 -42.25 3.17
CA GLU A 326 -6.89 -43.01 2.42
C GLU A 326 -5.62 -42.20 2.18
N VAL A 327 -5.76 -40.94 1.77
CA VAL A 327 -4.62 -40.06 1.50
C VAL A 327 -3.91 -39.63 2.79
N VAL A 328 -4.64 -39.41 3.89
CA VAL A 328 -4.02 -39.13 5.19
C VAL A 328 -3.18 -40.31 5.68
N LEU A 329 -3.62 -41.55 5.43
CA LEU A 329 -2.91 -42.77 5.84
C LEU A 329 -1.75 -43.12 4.92
N ASN A 330 -1.91 -42.99 3.60
CA ASN A 330 -1.00 -43.55 2.60
C ASN A 330 -0.28 -42.51 1.72
N GLY A 331 -0.61 -41.22 1.86
CA GLY A 331 -0.23 -40.18 0.90
C GLY A 331 -1.04 -40.26 -0.40
N VAL A 332 -0.90 -39.25 -1.27
CA VAL A 332 -1.57 -39.24 -2.58
C VAL A 332 -0.92 -40.32 -3.46
N ARG A 333 -1.64 -41.38 -3.78
CA ARG A 333 -1.21 -42.36 -4.80
C ARG A 333 -1.38 -41.70 -6.18
N LYS A 334 -0.29 -41.66 -6.94
CA LYS A 334 -0.26 -41.14 -8.31
C LYS A 334 -0.99 -42.03 -9.29
#